data_AF-A0A442G4P8-F1
#
_entry.id   AF-A0A442G4P8-F1
#
_cell.length_a   1.000
_cell.length_b   1.000
_cell.length_c   1.000
_cell.angle_alpha   90.00
_cell.angle_beta   90.00
_cell.angle_gamma   90.00
#
_symmetry.space_group_name_H-M   'P 1'
#
loop_
_entity.id
_entity.type
_entity.pdbx_description
1 polymer ?
#
loop_
_entity_poly.entity_id
_entity_poly.type
_entity_poly.pdbx_seq_one_letter_code
_entity_poly.pdbx_strand_id
1 'polypeptide(L)'
;MSTGPRSAILVATGLFVVWAGATWLLEGRIDTFLRPEAAADRLIYIVVANLIIGIAGAAFAIRFSVESNGADRGDTGFGRGRPSATWIAIGLALGLGLYLVQGAPSYDPVVIINACAQVLAVSVAEVVVCWALVGRVLKRMFGAYGSRKVPHIGRSKWIGTIGATVVSSILFGIYHFGHSAPFNTVSMVAFLAFIGLWTSAFFFLSRDVYATVAFHNFLGVFGVARALAAAGKLEGFSTLQVPLLVTAVVALLALIGSDALVVRRNQPTEVGHAAH
;
A
#
# COMPACT_ATOMS: atom_id res chain seq x y z
N MET A 1 -13.22 5.67 26.01
CA MET A 1 -12.14 6.70 25.99
C MET A 1 -12.00 7.21 24.57
N SER A 2 -12.27 8.50 24.30
CA SER A 2 -12.06 9.04 22.96
C SER A 2 -10.55 9.18 22.70
N THR A 3 -10.03 8.40 21.76
CA THR A 3 -8.63 8.53 21.36
C THR A 3 -8.50 9.70 20.39
N GLY A 4 -8.07 10.85 20.95
CA GLY A 4 -7.84 12.07 20.20
C GLY A 4 -6.75 11.93 19.12
N PRO A 5 -6.50 12.99 18.33
CA PRO A 5 -5.62 12.96 17.16
C PRO A 5 -4.20 12.44 17.43
N ARG A 6 -3.68 12.68 18.65
CA ARG A 6 -2.36 12.19 19.09
C ARG A 6 -2.29 10.66 19.15
N SER A 7 -3.36 10.00 19.58
CA SER A 7 -3.41 8.55 19.67
C SER A 7 -3.42 7.90 18.28
N ALA A 8 -4.13 8.47 17.31
CA ALA A 8 -4.12 7.97 15.93
C ALA A 8 -2.72 8.08 15.28
N ILE A 9 -1.98 9.16 15.57
CA ILE A 9 -0.58 9.32 15.13
C ILE A 9 0.30 8.23 15.77
N LEU A 10 0.22 8.06 17.09
CA LEU A 10 1.01 7.05 17.80
C LEU A 10 0.73 5.62 17.29
N VAL A 11 -0.54 5.29 17.05
CA VAL A 11 -0.91 3.97 16.50
C VAL A 11 -0.38 3.80 15.07
N ALA A 12 -0.55 4.80 14.21
CA ALA A 12 -0.08 4.73 12.82
C ALA A 12 1.45 4.62 12.74
N THR A 13 2.18 5.45 13.49
CA THR A 13 3.64 5.41 13.55
C THR A 13 4.14 4.13 14.20
N GLY A 14 3.53 3.69 15.31
CA GLY A 14 3.89 2.44 15.98
C GLY A 14 3.71 1.24 15.07
N LEU A 15 2.57 1.16 14.36
CA LEU A 15 2.33 0.09 13.40
C LEU A 15 3.34 0.12 12.24
N PHE A 16 3.63 1.30 11.70
CA PHE A 16 4.63 1.45 10.64
C PHE A 16 6.01 0.95 11.09
N VAL A 17 6.46 1.31 12.30
CA VAL A 17 7.76 0.87 12.84
C VAL A 17 7.78 -0.65 13.06
N VAL A 18 6.71 -1.22 13.65
CA VAL A 18 6.61 -2.68 13.85
C VAL A 18 6.61 -3.41 12.51
N TRP A 19 5.88 -2.90 11.53
CA TRP A 19 5.81 -3.48 10.20
C TRP A 19 7.16 -3.43 9.47
N ALA A 20 7.82 -2.26 9.43
CA ALA A 20 9.15 -2.11 8.83
C ALA A 20 10.20 -2.98 9.54
N GLY A 21 10.16 -3.05 10.87
CA GLY A 21 11.03 -3.92 11.66
C GLY A 21 10.80 -5.41 11.39
N ALA A 22 9.54 -5.83 11.22
CA ALA A 22 9.20 -7.20 10.85
C ALA A 22 9.69 -7.53 9.43
N THR A 23 9.56 -6.61 8.48
CA THR A 23 10.13 -6.76 7.12
C THR A 23 11.65 -6.93 7.18
N TRP A 24 12.36 -6.09 7.94
CA TRP A 24 13.81 -6.26 8.13
C TRP A 24 14.17 -7.61 8.75
N LEU A 25 13.48 -8.00 9.83
CA LEU A 25 13.81 -9.21 10.57
C LEU A 25 13.59 -10.49 9.74
N LEU A 26 12.50 -10.53 8.98
CA LEU A 26 12.00 -11.71 8.28
C LEU A 26 12.37 -11.77 6.79
N GLU A 27 12.78 -10.66 6.19
CA GLU A 27 13.15 -10.60 4.76
C GLU A 27 14.55 -10.00 4.59
N GLY A 28 14.74 -8.73 4.92
CA GLY A 28 15.98 -8.01 4.58
C GLY A 28 17.23 -8.55 5.27
N ARG A 29 17.15 -9.01 6.53
CA ARG A 29 18.29 -9.56 7.27
C ARG A 29 18.80 -10.89 6.72
N ILE A 30 17.93 -11.64 6.04
CA ILE A 30 18.23 -13.01 5.56
C ILE A 30 18.23 -13.10 4.02
N ASP A 31 18.08 -11.96 3.34
CA ASP A 31 18.11 -11.78 1.89
C ASP A 31 17.14 -12.72 1.15
N THR A 32 15.90 -12.84 1.64
CA THR A 32 14.92 -13.82 1.12
C THR A 32 14.61 -13.63 -0.37
N PHE A 33 14.64 -12.41 -0.89
CA PHE A 33 14.46 -12.19 -2.34
C PHE A 33 15.66 -12.60 -3.18
N LEU A 34 16.87 -12.66 -2.62
CA LEU A 34 18.07 -13.12 -3.32
C LEU A 34 18.24 -14.64 -3.28
N ARG A 35 17.46 -15.32 -2.43
CA ARG A 35 17.49 -16.77 -2.14
C ARG A 35 16.21 -17.48 -2.61
N PRO A 36 16.14 -17.92 -3.89
CA PRO A 36 14.98 -18.62 -4.43
C PRO A 36 14.58 -19.87 -3.63
N GLU A 37 15.56 -20.54 -3.01
CA GLU A 37 15.40 -21.74 -2.19
C GLU A 37 14.77 -21.49 -0.81
N ALA A 38 14.77 -20.24 -0.31
CA ALA A 38 14.25 -19.85 1.00
C ALA A 38 12.71 -19.70 1.00
N ALA A 39 12.01 -20.72 0.49
CA ALA A 39 10.55 -20.68 0.31
C ALA A 39 9.79 -20.56 1.64
N ALA A 40 10.24 -21.26 2.68
CA ALA A 40 9.64 -21.20 4.01
C ALA A 40 9.78 -19.80 4.64
N ASP A 41 10.98 -19.21 4.56
CA ASP A 41 11.25 -17.86 5.05
C ASP A 41 10.37 -16.82 4.34
N ARG A 42 10.23 -16.94 3.01
CA ARG A 42 9.35 -16.08 2.21
C ARG A 42 7.90 -16.19 2.65
N LEU A 43 7.42 -17.41 2.91
CA LEU A 43 6.05 -17.62 3.37
C LEU A 43 5.83 -17.01 4.75
N ILE A 44 6.76 -17.19 5.69
CA ILE A 44 6.70 -16.59 7.03
C ILE A 44 6.68 -15.07 6.94
N TYR A 45 7.58 -14.48 6.14
CA TYR A 45 7.61 -13.05 5.88
C TYR A 45 6.27 -12.54 5.31
N ILE A 46 5.74 -13.18 4.27
CA ILE A 46 4.44 -12.80 3.67
C ILE A 46 3.34 -12.85 4.72
N VAL A 47 3.22 -13.96 5.46
CA VAL A 47 2.16 -14.14 6.44
C VAL A 47 2.27 -13.14 7.58
N VAL A 48 3.45 -13.01 8.19
CA VAL A 48 3.61 -12.20 9.40
C VAL A 48 3.68 -10.72 9.07
N ALA A 49 4.63 -10.30 8.23
CA ALA A 49 4.84 -8.89 7.94
C ALA A 49 3.69 -8.32 7.10
N ASN A 50 3.31 -8.99 6.00
CA ASN A 50 2.35 -8.41 5.07
C ASN A 50 0.90 -8.69 5.46
N LEU A 51 0.51 -9.96 5.67
CA LEU A 51 -0.90 -10.28 5.93
C LEU A 51 -1.35 -9.86 7.34
N ILE A 52 -0.62 -10.29 8.38
CA ILE A 52 -1.01 -10.06 9.77
C ILE A 52 -0.78 -8.60 10.17
N ILE A 53 0.44 -8.09 10.02
CA ILE A 53 0.78 -6.74 10.48
C ILE A 53 0.32 -5.68 9.46
N GLY A 54 0.74 -5.84 8.20
CA GLY A 54 0.54 -4.84 7.15
C GLY A 54 -0.91 -4.68 6.68
N ILE A 55 -1.67 -5.76 6.55
CA ILE A 55 -3.05 -5.72 6.06
C ILE A 55 -4.03 -5.72 7.23
N ALA A 56 -4.08 -6.81 8.01
CA ALA A 56 -5.07 -6.95 9.07
C ALA A 56 -4.83 -5.94 10.20
N GLY A 57 -3.59 -5.85 10.70
CA GLY A 57 -3.21 -4.90 11.74
C GLY A 57 -3.50 -3.45 11.34
N ALA A 58 -3.16 -3.06 10.11
CA ALA A 58 -3.45 -1.72 9.61
C ALA A 58 -4.96 -1.47 9.46
N ALA A 59 -5.73 -2.45 8.99
CA ALA A 59 -7.19 -2.33 8.92
C ALA A 59 -7.82 -2.14 10.32
N PHE A 60 -7.35 -2.87 11.34
CA PHE A 60 -7.76 -2.65 12.72
C PHE A 60 -7.37 -1.25 13.23
N ALA A 61 -6.16 -0.78 12.95
CA ALA A 61 -5.71 0.56 13.29
C ALA A 61 -6.54 1.67 12.61
N ILE A 62 -6.90 1.46 11.33
CA ILE A 62 -7.78 2.35 10.57
C ILE A 62 -9.15 2.40 11.24
N ARG A 63 -9.75 1.25 11.54
CA ARG A 63 -11.06 1.14 12.20
C ARG A 63 -11.09 1.89 13.52
N PHE A 64 -10.15 1.59 14.41
CA PHE A 64 -10.04 2.23 15.71
C PHE A 64 -9.95 3.75 15.59
N SER A 65 -9.17 4.23 14.61
CA SER A 65 -9.01 5.65 14.33
C SER A 65 -10.22 6.32 13.65
N VAL A 66 -11.08 5.55 12.96
CA VAL A 66 -12.37 6.02 12.39
C VAL A 66 -13.40 6.16 13.51
N GLU A 67 -13.60 5.09 14.29
CA GLU A 67 -14.63 5.01 15.33
C GLU A 67 -14.41 6.07 16.42
N SER A 68 -13.16 6.37 16.76
CA SER A 68 -12.86 7.29 17.87
C SER A 68 -13.03 8.78 17.56
N ASN A 69 -13.12 9.17 16.28
CA ASN A 69 -12.97 10.58 15.85
C ASN A 69 -14.11 11.10 14.96
N GLY A 70 -15.20 10.35 14.78
CA GLY A 70 -16.40 10.82 14.03
C GLY A 70 -16.10 11.26 12.59
N ALA A 71 -15.05 10.73 11.99
CA ALA A 71 -14.41 11.36 10.84
C ALA A 71 -14.89 10.80 9.49
N ASP A 72 -14.90 11.68 8.48
CA ASP A 72 -15.30 11.37 7.10
C ASP A 72 -14.53 10.16 6.56
N ARG A 73 -15.28 9.14 6.17
CA ARG A 73 -14.79 7.82 5.76
C ARG A 73 -14.22 7.84 4.35
N GLY A 74 -14.59 8.83 3.53
CA GLY A 74 -14.15 8.99 2.14
C GLY A 74 -12.62 9.08 1.98
N ASP A 75 -11.91 9.54 3.02
CA ASP A 75 -10.45 9.71 2.99
C ASP A 75 -9.66 8.44 3.36
N THR A 76 -10.32 7.32 3.70
CA THR A 76 -9.65 6.05 4.01
C THR A 76 -9.24 5.25 2.77
N GLY A 77 -9.79 5.61 1.61
CA GLY A 77 -9.70 4.76 0.41
C GLY A 77 -10.67 3.57 0.40
N PHE A 78 -11.37 3.30 1.51
CA PHE A 78 -12.45 2.31 1.63
C PHE A 78 -13.85 2.96 1.68
N GLY A 79 -13.92 4.29 1.61
CA GLY A 79 -15.13 5.05 1.98
C GLY A 79 -16.30 4.98 0.99
N ARG A 80 -16.10 4.55 -0.26
CA ARG A 80 -17.21 4.28 -1.19
C ARG A 80 -17.82 2.92 -0.85
N GLY A 81 -19.15 2.80 -0.85
CA GLY A 81 -19.88 1.55 -0.55
C GLY A 81 -19.42 0.32 -1.33
N ARG A 82 -18.75 0.51 -2.48
CA ARG A 82 -18.06 -0.52 -3.26
C ARG A 82 -16.76 0.06 -3.87
N PRO A 83 -15.76 -0.79 -4.17
CA PRO A 83 -14.60 -0.39 -4.98
C PRO A 83 -15.05 0.17 -6.33
N SER A 84 -14.36 1.20 -6.82
CA SER A 84 -14.69 1.84 -8.09
C SER A 84 -14.04 1.11 -9.26
N ALA A 85 -14.82 0.31 -9.98
CA ALA A 85 -14.36 -0.42 -11.17
C ALA A 85 -13.62 0.47 -12.17
N THR A 86 -14.11 1.70 -12.39
CA THR A 86 -13.46 2.70 -13.25
C THR A 86 -12.06 3.06 -12.77
N TRP A 87 -11.87 3.28 -11.46
CA TRP A 87 -10.56 3.67 -10.93
C TRP A 87 -9.60 2.48 -10.91
N ILE A 88 -10.10 1.26 -10.67
CA ILE A 88 -9.31 0.03 -10.81
C ILE A 88 -8.84 -0.15 -12.24
N ALA A 89 -9.72 0.02 -13.23
CA ALA A 89 -9.36 -0.06 -14.65
C ALA A 89 -8.31 1.00 -15.03
N ILE A 90 -8.47 2.25 -14.57
CA ILE A 90 -7.48 3.32 -14.77
C ILE A 90 -6.16 2.95 -14.09
N GLY A 91 -6.17 2.46 -12.86
CA GLY A 91 -4.97 2.06 -12.11
C GLY A 91 -4.20 0.95 -12.81
N LEU A 92 -4.91 -0.10 -13.28
CA LEU A 92 -4.33 -1.17 -14.10
C LEU A 92 -3.74 -0.63 -15.41
N ALA A 93 -4.49 0.21 -16.13
CA ALA A 93 -4.06 0.75 -17.41
C ALA A 93 -2.83 1.66 -17.27
N LEU A 94 -2.80 2.54 -16.27
CA LEU A 94 -1.67 3.42 -16.00
C LEU A 94 -0.45 2.63 -15.51
N GLY A 95 -0.65 1.68 -14.60
CA GLY A 95 0.42 0.83 -14.08
C GLY A 95 1.07 0.00 -15.18
N LEU A 96 0.26 -0.70 -15.97
CA LEU A 96 0.74 -1.48 -17.12
C LEU A 96 1.35 -0.57 -18.20
N GLY A 97 0.73 0.57 -18.50
CA GLY A 97 1.27 1.54 -19.45
C GLY A 97 2.66 2.04 -19.05
N LEU A 98 2.86 2.35 -17.77
CA LEU A 98 4.18 2.72 -17.23
C LEU A 98 5.18 1.56 -17.31
N TYR A 99 4.77 0.34 -16.98
CA TYR A 99 5.61 -0.85 -17.13
C TYR A 99 6.14 -0.98 -18.57
N LEU A 100 5.28 -0.80 -19.57
CA LEU A 100 5.65 -0.88 -20.99
C LEU A 100 6.54 0.30 -21.42
N VAL A 101 6.17 1.53 -21.09
CA VAL A 101 6.89 2.76 -21.51
C VAL A 101 8.28 2.87 -20.87
N GLN A 102 8.48 2.31 -19.67
CA GLN A 102 9.78 2.30 -19.01
C GLN A 102 10.80 1.30 -19.61
N GLY A 103 10.42 0.58 -20.67
CA GLY A 103 11.26 -0.47 -21.27
C GLY A 103 11.16 -1.76 -20.48
N ALA A 104 9.97 -2.36 -20.47
CA ALA A 104 9.66 -3.59 -19.74
C ALA A 104 10.76 -4.66 -19.92
N PRO A 105 11.28 -5.25 -18.81
CA PRO A 105 12.29 -6.32 -18.89
C PRO A 105 11.78 -7.61 -19.57
N SER A 106 10.46 -7.82 -19.64
CA SER A 106 9.82 -8.93 -20.36
C SER A 106 8.42 -8.52 -20.83
N TYR A 107 7.99 -9.12 -21.94
CA TYR A 107 6.61 -9.04 -22.44
C TYR A 107 5.90 -10.39 -22.37
N ASP A 108 6.56 -11.43 -21.83
CA ASP A 108 5.96 -12.73 -21.61
C ASP A 108 4.87 -12.62 -20.53
N PRO A 109 3.60 -12.93 -20.86
CA PRO A 109 2.51 -12.85 -19.90
C PRO A 109 2.72 -13.73 -18.66
N VAL A 110 3.41 -14.87 -18.78
CA VAL A 110 3.69 -15.76 -17.63
C VAL A 110 4.67 -15.10 -16.66
N VAL A 111 5.71 -14.47 -17.19
CA VAL A 111 6.68 -13.70 -16.39
C VAL A 111 5.99 -12.55 -15.67
N ILE A 112 5.13 -11.81 -16.37
CA ILE A 112 4.37 -10.69 -15.79
C ILE A 112 3.43 -11.20 -14.68
N ILE A 113 2.70 -12.29 -14.92
CA ILE A 113 1.80 -12.88 -13.91
C ILE A 113 2.57 -13.31 -12.66
N ASN A 114 3.69 -13.99 -12.81
CA ASN A 114 4.50 -14.43 -11.68
C ASN A 114 5.11 -13.25 -10.91
N ALA A 115 5.62 -12.24 -11.61
CA ALA A 115 6.13 -11.03 -10.98
C ALA A 115 5.01 -10.27 -10.25
N CYS A 116 3.83 -10.15 -10.86
CA CYS A 116 2.63 -9.59 -10.23
C CYS A 116 2.29 -10.35 -8.96
N ALA A 117 2.28 -11.68 -9.01
CA ALA A 117 1.93 -12.51 -7.87
C ALA A 117 2.96 -12.39 -6.73
N GLN A 118 4.25 -12.29 -7.07
CA GLN A 118 5.32 -12.11 -6.09
C GLN A 118 5.17 -10.81 -5.28
N VAL A 119 4.84 -9.71 -5.96
CA VAL A 119 4.81 -8.39 -5.30
C VAL A 119 3.47 -8.06 -4.65
N LEU A 120 2.38 -8.74 -5.03
CA LEU A 120 1.03 -8.34 -4.64
C LEU A 120 0.81 -8.25 -3.13
N ALA A 121 1.29 -9.23 -2.36
CA ALA A 121 1.11 -9.20 -0.91
C ALA A 121 1.79 -7.98 -0.26
N VAL A 122 2.98 -7.64 -0.75
CA VAL A 122 3.74 -6.47 -0.28
C VAL A 122 3.06 -5.19 -0.72
N SER A 123 2.66 -5.08 -1.99
CA SER A 123 1.95 -3.91 -2.52
C SER A 123 0.63 -3.62 -1.82
N VAL A 124 -0.12 -4.66 -1.42
CA VAL A 124 -1.32 -4.47 -0.62
C VAL A 124 -0.96 -3.91 0.77
N ALA A 125 0.01 -4.51 1.46
CA ALA A 125 0.45 -4.03 2.77
C ALA A 125 0.97 -2.58 2.70
N GLU A 126 1.81 -2.27 1.72
CA GLU A 126 2.32 -0.92 1.47
C GLU A 126 1.17 0.08 1.28
N VAL A 127 0.21 -0.22 0.39
CA VAL A 127 -0.94 0.65 0.12
C VAL A 127 -1.75 0.93 1.39
N VAL A 128 -2.03 -0.12 2.17
CA VAL A 128 -2.85 0.01 3.38
C VAL A 128 -2.10 0.74 4.50
N VAL A 129 -0.82 0.43 4.74
CA VAL A 129 -0.03 1.07 5.81
C VAL A 129 0.36 2.49 5.44
N CYS A 130 1.05 2.70 4.33
CA CYS A 130 1.68 3.98 3.99
C CYS A 130 0.65 5.04 3.60
N TRP A 131 -0.41 4.67 2.88
CA TRP A 131 -1.37 5.64 2.35
C TRP A 131 -2.71 5.62 3.08
N ALA A 132 -3.35 4.45 3.21
CA ALA A 132 -4.67 4.38 3.84
C ALA A 132 -4.65 4.67 5.35
N LEU A 133 -3.64 4.20 6.07
CA LEU A 133 -3.45 4.49 7.48
C LEU A 133 -2.62 5.77 7.70
N VAL A 134 -1.33 5.74 7.37
CA VAL A 134 -0.38 6.83 7.68
C VAL A 134 -0.72 8.09 6.89
N GLY A 135 -0.85 7.99 5.56
CA GLY A 135 -1.21 9.12 4.69
C GLY A 135 -2.49 9.82 5.14
N ARG A 136 -3.52 9.07 5.52
CA ARG A 136 -4.77 9.65 6.07
C ARG A 136 -4.54 10.40 7.38
N VAL A 137 -3.82 9.81 8.34
CA VAL A 137 -3.54 10.45 9.63
C VAL A 137 -2.75 11.74 9.43
N LEU A 138 -1.74 11.72 8.55
CA LEU A 138 -0.94 12.89 8.18
C LEU A 138 -1.79 13.96 7.50
N LYS A 139 -2.66 13.59 6.55
CA LYS A 139 -3.54 14.53 5.83
C LYS A 139 -4.40 15.33 6.80
N ARG A 140 -4.96 14.65 7.81
CA ARG A 140 -5.75 15.29 8.87
C ARG A 140 -4.90 16.18 9.76
N MET A 141 -3.73 15.71 10.19
CA MET A 141 -2.80 16.49 11.02
C MET A 141 -2.40 17.80 10.34
N PHE A 142 -1.93 17.72 9.09
CA PHE A 142 -1.52 18.89 8.31
C PHE A 142 -2.71 19.78 7.93
N GLY A 143 -3.87 19.21 7.62
CA GLY A 143 -5.10 19.98 7.37
C GLY A 143 -5.56 20.76 8.60
N ALA A 144 -5.53 20.16 9.78
CA ALA A 144 -5.91 20.80 11.05
C ALA A 144 -4.92 21.89 11.49
N TYR A 145 -3.64 21.75 11.14
CA TYR A 145 -2.64 22.79 11.33
C TYR A 145 -2.84 23.95 10.35
N GLY A 146 -3.07 23.64 9.07
CA GLY A 146 -3.33 24.63 8.02
C GLY A 146 -4.57 25.48 8.28
N SER A 147 -5.69 24.85 8.68
CA SER A 147 -6.94 25.55 9.02
C SER A 147 -6.80 26.51 10.21
N ARG A 148 -5.87 26.25 11.15
CA ARG A 148 -5.62 27.13 12.31
C ARG A 148 -4.83 28.39 11.96
N LYS A 149 -3.99 28.35 10.90
CA LYS A 149 -3.18 29.50 10.47
C LYS A 149 -3.73 30.24 9.27
N VAL A 150 -4.54 29.60 8.42
CA VAL A 150 -5.07 30.20 7.17
C VAL A 150 -6.55 29.83 7.02
N PRO A 151 -7.51 30.72 7.39
CA PRO A 151 -8.93 30.39 7.49
C PRO A 151 -9.67 30.18 6.15
N HIS A 152 -9.02 30.33 5.00
CA HIS A 152 -9.68 30.13 3.71
C HIS A 152 -9.95 28.64 3.46
N ILE A 153 -11.25 28.29 3.52
CA ILE A 153 -11.87 26.96 3.58
C ILE A 153 -11.41 25.97 2.47
N GLY A 154 -10.77 26.43 1.39
CA GLY A 154 -10.18 25.57 0.34
C GLY A 154 -8.68 25.28 0.49
N ARG A 155 -7.90 26.18 1.10
CA ARG A 155 -6.42 26.12 1.08
C ARG A 155 -5.85 25.10 2.06
N SER A 156 -6.54 24.86 3.18
CA SER A 156 -6.11 23.90 4.20
C SER A 156 -6.22 22.43 3.75
N LYS A 157 -7.18 22.10 2.87
CA LYS A 157 -7.33 20.76 2.29
C LYS A 157 -6.14 20.38 1.40
N TRP A 158 -5.64 21.33 0.61
CA TRP A 158 -4.48 21.11 -0.26
C TRP A 158 -3.17 20.98 0.52
N ILE A 159 -2.95 21.83 1.53
CA ILE A 159 -1.80 21.71 2.42
C ILE A 159 -1.77 20.34 3.10
N GLY A 160 -2.94 19.88 3.59
CA GLY A 160 -3.09 18.55 4.17
C GLY A 160 -2.67 17.44 3.21
N THR A 161 -3.17 17.50 1.98
CA THR A 161 -2.92 16.47 0.96
C THR A 161 -1.45 16.48 0.52
N ILE A 162 -0.87 17.66 0.25
CA ILE A 162 0.53 17.81 -0.15
C ILE A 162 1.46 17.30 0.95
N GLY A 163 1.23 17.72 2.20
CA GLY A 163 2.04 17.28 3.33
C GLY A 163 1.95 15.77 3.55
N ALA A 164 0.75 15.20 3.43
CA ALA A 164 0.56 13.76 3.50
C ALA A 164 1.26 13.01 2.36
N THR A 165 1.14 13.50 1.12
CA THR A 165 1.82 12.96 -0.05
C THR A 165 3.32 12.89 0.21
N VAL A 166 3.97 14.02 0.53
CA VAL A 166 5.42 14.06 0.71
C VAL A 166 5.88 13.12 1.83
N VAL A 167 5.25 13.19 3.00
CA VAL A 167 5.70 12.42 4.16
C VAL A 167 5.42 10.92 4.02
N SER A 168 4.24 10.52 3.49
CA SER A 168 3.95 9.11 3.24
C SER A 168 4.88 8.51 2.18
N SER A 169 5.24 9.27 1.15
CA SER A 169 6.22 8.85 0.15
C SER A 169 7.63 8.68 0.71
N ILE A 170 8.07 9.59 1.59
CA ILE A 170 9.35 9.45 2.29
C ILE A 170 9.34 8.20 3.20
N LEU A 171 8.27 8.00 3.96
CA LEU A 171 8.13 6.82 4.83
C LEU A 171 8.09 5.51 4.02
N PHE A 172 7.39 5.49 2.87
CA PHE A 172 7.43 4.38 1.93
C PHE A 172 8.86 4.10 1.44
N GLY A 173 9.64 5.13 1.11
CA GLY A 173 11.06 4.97 0.80
C GLY A 173 11.85 4.39 1.97
N ILE A 174 11.73 4.97 3.17
CA ILE A 174 12.45 4.51 4.38
C ILE A 174 12.13 3.06 4.72
N TYR A 175 10.87 2.65 4.55
CA TYR A 175 10.43 1.26 4.75
C TYR A 175 11.28 0.27 3.93
N HIS A 176 11.75 0.65 2.75
CA HIS A 176 12.56 -0.22 1.90
C HIS A 176 13.98 -0.48 2.41
N PHE A 177 14.47 0.24 3.40
CA PHE A 177 15.68 -0.20 4.14
C PHE A 177 15.45 -1.52 4.88
N GLY A 178 14.19 -1.90 5.15
CA GLY A 178 13.84 -3.20 5.68
C GLY A 178 13.93 -4.34 4.67
N HIS A 179 14.08 -4.05 3.37
CA HIS A 179 14.17 -5.07 2.35
C HIS A 179 15.60 -5.55 2.09
N SER A 180 15.76 -6.66 1.37
CA SER A 180 17.06 -7.08 0.86
C SER A 180 17.57 -6.15 -0.26
N ALA A 181 18.84 -6.26 -0.61
CA ALA A 181 19.37 -5.60 -1.81
C ALA A 181 18.61 -6.07 -3.08
N PRO A 182 18.43 -5.19 -4.10
CA PRO A 182 18.93 -3.82 -4.20
C PRO A 182 18.03 -2.75 -3.53
N PHE A 183 16.92 -3.16 -2.91
CA PHE A 183 15.88 -2.25 -2.41
C PHE A 183 16.30 -1.41 -1.20
N ASN A 184 17.27 -1.89 -0.41
CA ASN A 184 17.79 -1.21 0.78
C ASN A 184 18.96 -0.24 0.51
N THR A 185 19.31 0.01 -0.75
CA THR A 185 20.36 0.98 -1.08
C THR A 185 19.81 2.40 -1.01
N VAL A 186 20.63 3.38 -0.59
CA VAL A 186 20.18 4.79 -0.45
C VAL A 186 19.62 5.36 -1.75
N SER A 187 20.26 5.05 -2.89
CA SER A 187 19.80 5.49 -4.21
C SER A 187 18.44 4.87 -4.58
N MET A 188 18.25 3.58 -4.32
CA MET A 188 16.98 2.92 -4.55
C MET A 188 15.89 3.43 -3.61
N VAL A 189 16.18 3.63 -2.33
CA VAL A 189 15.24 4.22 -1.37
C VAL A 189 14.79 5.62 -1.79
N ALA A 190 15.71 6.47 -2.25
CA ALA A 190 15.37 7.80 -2.77
C ALA A 190 14.50 7.71 -4.03
N PHE A 191 14.83 6.79 -4.95
CA PHE A 191 14.02 6.52 -6.14
C PHE A 191 12.61 6.00 -5.78
N LEU A 192 12.51 5.10 -4.82
CA LEU A 192 11.24 4.57 -4.35
C LEU A 192 10.42 5.63 -3.61
N ALA A 193 11.04 6.55 -2.86
CA ALA A 193 10.32 7.70 -2.33
C ALA A 193 9.71 8.56 -3.45
N PHE A 194 10.42 8.74 -4.57
CA PHE A 194 9.88 9.41 -5.75
C PHE A 194 8.70 8.63 -6.38
N ILE A 195 8.82 7.31 -6.56
CA ILE A 195 7.70 6.45 -6.98
C ILE A 195 6.51 6.54 -6.01
N GLY A 196 6.82 6.66 -4.73
CA GLY A 196 5.87 6.88 -3.67
C GLY A 196 5.06 8.17 -3.88
N LEU A 197 5.62 9.23 -4.50
CA LEU A 197 4.88 10.46 -4.79
C LEU A 197 3.78 10.22 -5.83
N TRP A 198 4.07 9.43 -6.86
CA TRP A 198 3.10 9.04 -7.89
C TRP A 198 1.97 8.19 -7.30
N THR A 199 2.33 7.22 -6.47
CA THR A 199 1.35 6.37 -5.77
C THR A 199 0.50 7.20 -4.81
N SER A 200 1.10 8.12 -4.05
CA SER A 200 0.38 9.07 -3.19
C SER A 200 -0.61 9.92 -3.96
N ALA A 201 -0.17 10.51 -5.09
CA ALA A 201 -1.04 11.32 -5.94
C ALA A 201 -2.23 10.51 -6.45
N PHE A 202 -1.98 9.29 -6.95
CA PHE A 202 -3.02 8.38 -7.41
C PHE A 202 -4.00 8.00 -6.28
N PHE A 203 -3.48 7.67 -5.09
CA PHE A 203 -4.28 7.31 -3.93
C PHE A 203 -5.21 8.46 -3.50
N PHE A 204 -4.69 9.67 -3.34
CA PHE A 204 -5.50 10.80 -2.87
C PHE A 204 -6.50 11.30 -3.93
N LEU A 205 -6.21 11.09 -5.21
CA LEU A 205 -7.10 11.41 -6.32
C LEU A 205 -8.24 10.39 -6.44
N SER A 206 -7.89 9.10 -6.50
CA SER A 206 -8.87 8.01 -6.66
C SER A 206 -9.69 7.78 -5.39
N ARG A 207 -9.05 7.95 -4.22
CA ARG A 207 -9.55 7.55 -2.90
C ARG A 207 -10.05 6.11 -2.91
N ASP A 208 -9.28 5.23 -3.53
CA ASP A 208 -9.62 3.82 -3.69
C ASP A 208 -8.38 2.95 -3.46
N VAL A 209 -8.42 2.14 -2.39
CA VAL A 209 -7.32 1.24 -2.02
C VAL A 209 -7.09 0.19 -3.11
N TYR A 210 -8.14 -0.40 -3.68
CA TYR A 210 -8.01 -1.45 -4.68
C TYR A 210 -7.42 -0.91 -5.98
N ALA A 211 -7.86 0.27 -6.40
CA ALA A 211 -7.28 0.94 -7.56
C ALA A 211 -5.80 1.28 -7.33
N THR A 212 -5.46 1.74 -6.12
CA THR A 212 -4.08 2.10 -5.77
C THR A 212 -3.19 0.86 -5.70
N VAL A 213 -3.68 -0.26 -5.14
CA VAL A 213 -2.99 -1.55 -5.18
C VAL A 213 -2.73 -1.96 -6.63
N ALA A 214 -3.74 -1.90 -7.49
CA ALA A 214 -3.59 -2.27 -8.91
C ALA A 214 -2.52 -1.42 -9.61
N PHE A 215 -2.54 -0.10 -9.40
CA PHE A 215 -1.55 0.82 -9.94
C PHE A 215 -0.14 0.55 -9.39
N HIS A 216 -0.01 0.50 -8.06
CA HIS A 216 1.27 0.35 -7.37
C HIS A 216 1.92 -1.00 -7.64
N ASN A 217 1.13 -2.07 -7.73
CA ASN A 217 1.63 -3.42 -8.00
C ASN A 217 2.41 -3.48 -9.31
N PHE A 218 1.95 -2.83 -10.38
CA PHE A 218 2.70 -2.79 -11.65
C PHE A 218 4.03 -2.01 -11.55
N LEU A 219 4.12 -1.00 -10.67
CA LEU A 219 5.40 -0.33 -10.38
C LEU A 219 6.35 -1.29 -9.65
N GLY A 220 5.83 -2.08 -8.71
CA GLY A 220 6.58 -3.16 -8.04
C GLY A 220 7.04 -4.25 -9.01
N VAL A 221 6.17 -4.67 -9.94
CA VAL A 221 6.49 -5.64 -11.01
C VAL A 221 7.66 -5.17 -11.85
N PHE A 222 7.70 -3.89 -12.24
CA PHE A 222 8.84 -3.33 -12.95
C PHE A 222 10.14 -3.47 -12.15
N GLY A 223 10.11 -3.08 -10.87
CA GLY A 223 11.27 -3.18 -9.98
C GLY A 223 11.81 -4.61 -9.84
N VAL A 224 10.91 -5.56 -9.56
CA VAL A 224 11.28 -6.99 -9.41
C VAL A 224 11.73 -7.61 -10.72
N ALA A 225 11.01 -7.40 -11.82
CA ALA A 225 11.39 -7.93 -13.12
C ALA A 225 12.77 -7.41 -13.55
N ARG A 226 13.05 -6.12 -13.31
CA ARG A 226 14.36 -5.52 -13.63
C ARG A 226 15.48 -6.10 -12.76
N ALA A 227 15.23 -6.31 -11.47
CA ALA A 227 16.20 -6.94 -10.57
C ALA A 227 16.50 -8.39 -10.98
N LEU A 228 15.46 -9.18 -11.31
CA LEU A 228 15.61 -10.54 -11.81
C LEU A 228 16.36 -10.59 -13.15
N ALA A 229 16.06 -9.68 -14.08
CA ALA A 229 16.76 -9.56 -15.35
C ALA A 229 18.25 -9.23 -15.15
N ALA A 230 18.56 -8.25 -14.31
CA ALA A 230 19.93 -7.87 -13.99
C ALA A 230 20.73 -9.01 -13.32
N ALA A 231 20.04 -9.90 -12.59
CA ALA A 231 20.63 -11.08 -11.97
C ALA A 231 20.66 -12.32 -12.89
N GLY A 232 20.17 -12.22 -14.13
CA GLY A 232 20.07 -13.36 -15.06
C GLY A 232 19.08 -14.46 -14.61
N LYS A 233 18.11 -14.13 -13.76
CA LYS A 233 17.15 -15.08 -13.15
C LYS A 233 15.73 -14.97 -13.69
N LEU A 234 15.50 -14.12 -14.69
CA LEU A 234 14.15 -13.84 -15.22
C LEU A 234 13.49 -15.08 -15.86
N GLU A 235 14.28 -15.98 -16.46
CA GLU A 235 13.78 -17.22 -17.07
C GLU A 235 13.10 -18.14 -16.06
N GLY A 236 13.46 -18.09 -14.77
CA GLY A 236 12.78 -18.85 -13.71
C GLY A 236 11.29 -18.47 -13.56
N PHE A 237 10.86 -17.35 -14.15
CA PHE A 237 9.49 -16.86 -14.13
C PHE A 237 8.72 -17.19 -15.42
N SER A 238 9.32 -17.94 -16.36
CA SER A 238 8.68 -18.37 -17.62
C SER A 238 7.64 -19.48 -17.45
N THR A 239 7.56 -20.09 -16.27
CA THR A 239 6.54 -21.10 -15.92
C THR A 239 5.74 -20.64 -14.70
N LEU A 240 4.44 -20.95 -14.65
CA LEU A 240 3.57 -20.49 -13.56
C LEU A 240 4.04 -21.01 -12.21
N GLN A 241 4.32 -20.09 -11.29
CA GLN A 241 4.80 -20.38 -9.95
C GLN A 241 3.61 -20.45 -8.99
N VAL A 242 3.04 -21.65 -8.83
CA VAL A 242 1.86 -21.91 -7.98
C VAL A 242 1.99 -21.30 -6.58
N PRO A 243 3.12 -21.39 -5.86
CA PRO A 243 3.25 -20.78 -4.54
C PRO A 243 3.04 -19.26 -4.55
N LEU A 244 3.54 -18.55 -5.56
CA LEU A 244 3.37 -17.10 -5.69
C LEU A 244 1.89 -16.77 -5.93
N LEU A 245 1.24 -17.49 -6.84
CA LEU A 245 -0.19 -17.32 -7.14
C LEU A 245 -1.06 -17.51 -5.89
N VAL A 246 -0.78 -18.54 -5.09
CA VAL A 246 -1.49 -18.79 -3.83
C VAL A 246 -1.33 -17.62 -2.87
N THR A 247 -0.09 -17.13 -2.67
CA THR A 247 0.15 -15.98 -1.78
C THR A 247 -0.55 -14.70 -2.27
N ALA A 248 -0.60 -14.48 -3.58
CA ALA A 248 -1.30 -13.35 -4.19
C ALA A 248 -2.81 -13.41 -3.93
N VAL A 249 -3.43 -14.57 -4.17
CA VAL A 249 -4.87 -14.79 -3.89
C VAL A 249 -5.16 -14.58 -2.41
N VAL A 250 -4.35 -15.15 -1.51
CA VAL A 250 -4.54 -14.99 -0.06
C VAL A 250 -4.41 -13.52 0.36
N ALA A 251 -3.48 -12.76 -0.21
CA ALA A 251 -3.36 -11.33 0.07
C ALA A 251 -4.59 -10.53 -0.37
N LEU A 252 -5.15 -10.83 -1.55
CA LEU A 252 -6.40 -10.21 -2.00
C LEU A 252 -7.58 -10.57 -1.09
N LEU A 253 -7.70 -11.83 -0.70
CA LEU A 253 -8.73 -12.27 0.24
C LEU A 253 -8.56 -11.60 1.61
N ALA A 254 -7.33 -11.42 2.09
CA ALA A 254 -7.04 -10.71 3.32
C ALA A 254 -7.44 -9.23 3.23
N LEU A 255 -7.19 -8.56 2.10
CA LEU A 255 -7.64 -7.19 1.85
C LEU A 255 -9.17 -7.09 1.86
N ILE A 256 -9.83 -7.94 1.05
CA ILE A 256 -11.30 -7.96 0.93
C ILE A 256 -11.95 -8.27 2.27
N GLY A 257 -11.44 -9.29 2.98
CA GLY A 257 -11.90 -9.68 4.30
C GLY A 257 -11.71 -8.57 5.33
N SER A 258 -10.56 -7.91 5.32
CA SER A 258 -10.28 -6.77 6.22
C SER A 258 -11.21 -5.58 5.93
N ASP A 259 -11.43 -5.26 4.66
CA ASP A 259 -12.37 -4.22 4.24
C ASP A 259 -13.81 -4.55 4.70
N ALA A 260 -14.31 -5.73 4.34
CA ALA A 260 -15.69 -6.14 4.63
C ALA A 260 -15.96 -6.35 6.12
N LEU A 261 -15.07 -7.06 6.83
CA LEU A 261 -15.31 -7.55 8.19
C LEU A 261 -14.75 -6.64 9.29
N VAL A 262 -13.73 -5.84 8.99
CA VAL A 262 -13.10 -4.95 9.97
C VAL A 262 -13.49 -3.50 9.70
N VAL A 263 -13.26 -3.01 8.49
CA VAL A 263 -13.48 -1.58 8.16
C VAL A 263 -14.98 -1.26 7.99
N ARG A 264 -15.78 -2.18 7.44
CA ARG A 264 -17.20 -1.94 7.09
C ARG A 264 -18.26 -2.61 7.98
N ARG A 265 -17.95 -3.64 8.76
CA ARG A 265 -18.92 -4.55 9.42
C ARG A 265 -19.99 -3.89 10.31
N ASN A 266 -19.75 -2.70 10.86
CA ASN A 266 -20.68 -2.01 11.76
C ASN A 266 -21.16 -0.65 11.23
N GLN A 267 -21.18 -0.47 9.91
CA GLN A 267 -21.68 0.77 9.32
C GLN A 267 -23.21 0.69 9.17
N PRO A 268 -23.99 1.64 9.71
CA PRO A 268 -25.40 1.74 9.39
C PRO A 268 -25.51 1.84 7.87
N THR A 269 -26.25 0.93 7.25
CA THR A 269 -26.72 1.10 5.88
C THR A 269 -27.37 2.47 5.82
N GLU A 270 -26.86 3.38 4.99
CA GLU A 270 -27.65 4.54 4.60
C GLU A 270 -28.91 3.98 3.94
N VAL A 271 -29.98 3.86 4.74
CA VAL A 271 -31.33 3.67 4.23
C VAL A 271 -31.58 4.92 3.39
N GLY A 272 -31.72 4.70 2.09
CA GLY A 272 -31.80 5.77 1.11
C GLY A 272 -32.79 6.85 1.52
N HIS A 273 -32.32 8.10 1.52
CA HIS A 273 -33.22 9.21 1.26
C HIS A 273 -33.63 9.14 -0.20
N ALA A 274 -34.56 8.23 -0.48
CA ALA A 274 -35.52 8.41 -1.55
C ALA A 274 -36.68 9.24 -0.98
N ALA A 275 -37.11 10.23 -1.77
CA ALA A 275 -38.22 11.16 -1.55
C ALA A 275 -38.00 12.26 -0.50
N HIS A 276 -37.72 13.48 -0.96
CA HIS A 276 -38.74 14.48 -1.29
C HIS A 276 -38.17 15.57 -2.19
#